data_AF-A0A814GGG7-F1
#
_entry.id   AF-A0A814GGG7-F1
#
_cell.length_a   1.000
_cell.length_b   1.000
_cell.length_c   1.000
_cell.angle_alpha   90.00
_cell.angle_beta   90.00
_cell.angle_gamma   90.00
#
_symmetry.space_group_name_H-M   'P 1'
#
loop_
_entity.id
_entity.type
_entity.pdbx_description
1 polymer ?
#
loop_
_entity_poly.entity_id
_entity_poly.type
_entity_poly.pdbx_seq_one_letter_code
_entity_poly.pdbx_strand_id
1 'polypeptide(L)'
;MHKKPDRPTTSLDECLLEFQEKVHQKKPTPIAPPPLPANSPHNQPDIEYQILQEFQHIYRLIKENGRQGDFSMEITFGELIPIYGADRVDKLIEVLANTRRNGYINYKLKDFLQQDRDEDVVIRLIKTPF
;
A
#
# COMPACT_ATOMS: atom_id res chain seq x y z
N MET A 1 -23.60 52.29 -27.85
CA MET A 1 -22.65 52.13 -26.73
C MET A 1 -22.80 50.73 -26.15
N HIS A 2 -21.67 50.03 -25.99
CA HIS A 2 -21.43 48.64 -25.58
C HIS A 2 -22.65 47.75 -25.24
N LYS A 3 -23.03 46.89 -26.19
CA LYS A 3 -23.66 45.59 -25.88
C LYS A 3 -22.60 44.77 -25.15
N LYS A 4 -22.86 44.43 -23.89
CA LYS A 4 -22.06 43.41 -23.19
C LYS A 4 -22.10 42.13 -24.03
N PRO A 5 -20.98 41.44 -24.26
CA PRO A 5 -21.02 40.11 -24.84
C PRO A 5 -21.76 39.20 -23.87
N ASP A 6 -22.90 38.65 -24.31
CA ASP A 6 -23.55 37.49 -23.70
C ASP A 6 -22.48 36.42 -23.50
N ARG A 7 -22.08 36.18 -22.24
CA ARG A 7 -21.22 35.05 -21.90
C ARG A 7 -22.01 33.78 -22.21
N PRO A 8 -21.48 32.84 -23.01
CA PRO A 8 -22.08 31.52 -23.07
C PRO A 8 -21.92 30.90 -21.68
N THR A 9 -23.03 30.69 -20.98
CA THR A 9 -23.08 29.83 -19.79
C THR A 9 -23.15 28.39 -20.28
N THR A 10 -22.04 27.87 -20.80
CA THR A 10 -21.89 26.43 -20.97
C THR A 10 -21.84 25.84 -19.56
N SER A 11 -22.85 25.04 -19.20
CA SER A 11 -22.94 24.43 -17.88
C SER A 11 -21.81 23.41 -17.71
N LEU A 12 -21.29 23.28 -16.50
CA LEU A 12 -20.28 22.27 -16.15
C LEU A 12 -20.80 20.84 -16.44
N ASP A 13 -22.13 20.67 -16.44
CA ASP A 13 -22.80 19.43 -16.83
C ASP A 13 -22.74 19.12 -18.34
N GLU A 14 -22.76 20.13 -19.23
CA GLU A 14 -22.54 19.91 -20.67
C GLU A 14 -21.12 19.43 -20.93
N CYS A 15 -20.13 19.97 -20.19
CA CYS A 15 -18.74 19.55 -20.30
C CYS A 15 -18.51 18.12 -19.76
N LEU A 16 -19.27 17.70 -18.73
CA LEU A 16 -19.22 16.34 -18.19
C LEU A 16 -19.83 15.29 -19.14
N LEU A 17 -20.92 15.63 -19.82
CA LEU A 17 -21.61 14.74 -20.76
C LEU A 17 -20.74 14.44 -21.99
N GLU A 18 -20.08 15.46 -22.56
CA GLU A 18 -19.14 15.27 -23.68
C GLU A 18 -17.92 14.41 -23.30
N PHE A 19 -17.50 14.43 -22.02
CA PHE A 19 -16.38 13.62 -21.53
C PHE A 19 -16.77 12.14 -21.32
N GLN A 20 -18.00 11.84 -20.86
CA GLN A 20 -18.46 10.47 -20.65
C GLN A 20 -18.77 9.71 -21.94
N GLU A 21 -19.34 10.39 -22.95
CA GLU A 21 -19.63 9.76 -24.25
C GLU A 21 -18.33 9.36 -24.98
N LYS A 22 -17.25 10.11 -24.78
CA LYS A 22 -15.95 9.86 -25.42
C LYS A 22 -15.19 8.64 -24.89
N VAL A 23 -15.60 8.11 -23.73
CA VAL A 23 -15.00 6.90 -23.12
C VAL A 23 -15.69 5.61 -23.58
N HIS A 24 -16.95 5.67 -24.03
CA HIS A 24 -17.79 4.49 -24.24
C HIS A 24 -17.88 3.96 -25.69
N GLN A 25 -17.20 4.58 -26.67
CA GLN A 25 -17.44 4.27 -28.10
C GLN A 25 -16.26 3.69 -28.89
N LYS A 26 -15.41 2.87 -28.27
CA LYS A 26 -14.67 1.83 -29.02
C LYS A 26 -14.63 0.52 -28.24
N LYS A 27 -15.70 -0.26 -28.34
CA LYS A 27 -15.61 -1.73 -28.25
C LYS A 27 -14.96 -2.22 -29.54
N PRO A 28 -13.72 -2.77 -29.53
CA PRO A 28 -13.36 -3.73 -30.54
C PRO A 28 -14.09 -5.06 -30.22
N THR A 29 -14.43 -5.76 -31.29
CA THR A 29 -15.01 -7.10 -31.43
C THR A 29 -14.76 -8.05 -30.23
N PRO A 30 -15.74 -8.88 -29.82
CA PRO A 30 -15.53 -9.88 -28.78
C PRO A 30 -14.55 -10.95 -29.27
N ILE A 31 -13.28 -10.78 -28.90
CA ILE A 31 -12.27 -11.82 -29.01
C ILE A 31 -12.52 -12.72 -27.81
N ALA A 32 -12.86 -13.99 -28.03
CA ALA A 32 -12.81 -14.98 -26.96
C ALA A 32 -11.45 -14.84 -26.26
N PRO A 33 -11.38 -14.84 -24.91
CA PRO A 33 -10.10 -14.75 -24.22
C PRO A 33 -9.18 -15.80 -24.84
N PRO A 34 -7.97 -15.42 -25.32
CA PRO A 34 -7.05 -16.39 -25.90
C PRO A 34 -6.88 -17.52 -24.88
N PRO A 35 -6.92 -18.80 -25.30
CA PRO A 35 -6.64 -19.88 -24.37
C PRO A 35 -5.29 -19.58 -23.73
N LEU A 36 -5.28 -19.57 -22.39
CA LEU A 36 -4.06 -19.35 -21.61
C LEU A 36 -2.96 -20.23 -22.22
N PRO A 37 -1.84 -19.66 -22.71
CA PRO A 37 -0.70 -20.49 -23.04
C PRO A 37 -0.32 -21.22 -21.75
N ALA A 38 -0.52 -22.53 -21.76
CA ALA A 38 -0.06 -23.40 -20.70
C ALA A 38 1.48 -23.29 -20.67
N ASN A 39 1.99 -22.64 -19.61
CA ASN A 39 3.40 -22.39 -19.28
C ASN A 39 4.05 -21.19 -20.01
N SER A 40 4.04 -20.01 -19.36
CA SER A 40 4.95 -18.89 -19.65
C SER A 40 5.67 -18.43 -18.38
N PRO A 41 7.01 -18.36 -18.35
CA PRO A 41 7.79 -17.96 -17.18
C PRO A 41 7.96 -16.43 -17.13
N HIS A 42 7.01 -15.72 -16.54
CA HIS A 42 7.15 -14.28 -16.25
C HIS A 42 6.45 -13.96 -14.93
N ASN A 43 7.19 -13.98 -13.83
CA ASN A 43 6.64 -13.90 -12.48
C ASN A 43 7.47 -12.97 -11.54
N GLN A 44 8.11 -11.92 -12.08
CA GLN A 44 9.14 -11.17 -11.33
C GLN A 44 9.01 -9.63 -11.18
N PRO A 45 8.07 -8.88 -11.77
CA PRO A 45 7.83 -7.49 -11.35
C PRO A 45 6.79 -7.34 -10.22
N ASP A 46 5.91 -8.31 -9.99
CA ASP A 46 4.82 -8.18 -9.00
C ASP A 46 5.27 -8.40 -7.55
N ILE A 47 6.27 -9.25 -7.33
CA ILE A 47 6.70 -9.65 -5.98
C ILE A 47 7.43 -8.50 -5.28
N GLU A 48 8.37 -7.83 -5.95
CA GLU A 48 9.09 -6.69 -5.36
C GLU A 48 8.16 -5.51 -5.05
N TYR A 49 7.18 -5.25 -5.93
CA TYR A 49 6.22 -4.17 -5.72
C TYR A 49 5.28 -4.45 -4.55
N GLN A 50 4.80 -5.69 -4.40
CA GLN A 50 3.99 -6.09 -3.24
C GLN A 50 4.77 -5.98 -1.93
N ILE A 51 6.02 -6.46 -1.91
CA ILE A 51 6.91 -6.34 -0.75
C ILE A 51 7.10 -4.88 -0.34
N LEU A 52 7.30 -3.98 -1.32
CA LEU A 52 7.44 -2.56 -1.06
C LEU A 52 6.16 -1.93 -0.50
N GLN A 53 4.98 -2.31 -1.02
CA GLN A 53 3.70 -1.85 -0.49
C GLN A 53 3.49 -2.29 0.97
N GLU A 54 3.84 -3.53 1.30
CA GLU A 54 3.76 -4.03 2.68
C GLU A 54 4.71 -3.28 3.62
N PHE A 55 5.92 -2.95 3.16
CA PHE A 55 6.84 -2.10 3.93
C PHE A 55 6.32 -0.69 4.12
N GLN A 56 5.76 -0.06 3.08
CA GLN A 56 5.14 1.25 3.19
C GLN A 56 3.99 1.25 4.19
N HIS A 57 3.22 0.16 4.24
CA HIS A 57 2.15 0.00 5.20
C HIS A 57 2.69 -0.05 6.63
N ILE A 58 3.66 -0.93 6.93
CA ILE A 58 4.29 -0.99 8.27
C ILE A 58 4.94 0.35 8.65
N TYR A 59 5.66 0.98 7.72
CA TYR A 59 6.25 2.30 7.95
C TYR A 59 5.18 3.33 8.36
N ARG A 60 4.04 3.35 7.67
CA ARG A 60 2.93 4.24 8.00
C ARG A 60 2.38 3.95 9.41
N LEU A 61 2.18 2.68 9.75
CA LEU A 61 1.68 2.29 11.07
C LEU A 61 2.62 2.75 12.20
N ILE A 62 3.93 2.54 12.03
CA ILE A 62 4.95 3.00 12.99
C ILE A 62 4.98 4.53 13.07
N LYS A 63 4.81 5.22 11.95
CA LYS A 63 4.82 6.69 11.92
C LYS A 63 3.59 7.30 12.61
N GLU A 64 2.43 6.69 12.44
CA GLU A 64 1.14 7.21 12.96
C GLU A 64 0.90 6.82 14.41
N ASN A 65 1.29 5.61 14.81
CA ASN A 65 0.97 5.04 16.13
C ASN A 65 2.21 4.80 16.99
N GLY A 66 3.40 4.80 16.39
CA GLY A 66 4.63 4.66 17.13
C GLY A 66 4.98 5.91 17.91
N ARG A 67 5.98 5.75 18.76
CA ARG A 67 6.50 6.78 19.66
C ARG A 67 7.87 7.18 19.15
N GLN A 68 8.22 8.46 19.32
CA GLN A 68 9.58 8.91 19.02
C GLN A 68 10.50 8.47 20.16
N GLY A 69 11.33 7.45 19.91
CA GLY A 69 12.42 7.08 20.81
C GLY A 69 13.62 8.02 20.66
N ASP A 70 14.71 7.72 21.37
CA ASP A 70 15.90 8.57 21.43
C ASP A 70 16.52 8.90 20.05
N PHE A 71 16.43 7.96 19.10
CA PHE A 71 17.08 8.09 17.79
C PHE A 71 16.20 7.67 16.60
N SER A 72 15.04 7.06 16.85
CA SER A 72 14.18 6.49 15.81
C SER A 72 12.73 6.39 16.28
N MET A 73 11.80 6.35 15.33
CA MET A 73 10.42 5.96 15.61
C MET A 73 10.37 4.49 16.02
N GLU A 74 9.63 4.18 17.07
CA GLU A 74 9.50 2.81 17.59
C GLU A 74 8.05 2.50 18.01
N ILE A 75 7.65 1.24 17.88
CA ILE A 75 6.34 0.74 18.28
C ILE A 75 6.51 -0.66 18.87
N THR A 76 5.67 -1.06 19.82
CA THR A 76 5.71 -2.45 20.31
C THR A 76 4.95 -3.38 19.36
N PHE A 77 5.31 -4.66 19.34
CA PHE A 77 4.60 -5.67 18.55
C PHE A 77 3.14 -5.83 19.01
N GLY A 78 2.92 -5.79 20.32
CA GLY A 78 1.59 -5.77 20.96
C GLY A 78 0.71 -4.62 20.49
N GLU A 79 1.29 -3.43 20.26
CA GLU A 79 0.56 -2.30 19.69
C GLU A 79 0.23 -2.49 18.20
N LEU A 80 1.10 -3.14 17.43
CA LEU A 80 0.85 -3.38 16.01
C LEU A 80 -0.24 -4.42 15.74
N ILE A 81 -0.35 -5.45 16.59
CA ILE A 81 -1.33 -6.55 16.44
C ILE A 81 -2.79 -6.05 16.25
N PRO A 82 -3.36 -5.23 17.17
CA PRO A 82 -4.73 -4.75 17.03
C PRO A 82 -4.92 -3.78 15.86
N ILE A 83 -3.86 -3.06 15.46
CA ILE A 83 -3.91 -2.07 14.36
C ILE A 83 -3.90 -2.79 13.00
N TYR A 84 -3.06 -3.82 12.86
CA TYR A 84 -2.96 -4.61 11.64
C TYR A 84 -4.15 -5.59 11.47
N GLY A 85 -4.76 -5.97 12.59
CA GLY A 85 -5.88 -6.90 12.68
C GLY A 85 -5.43 -8.24 13.27
N ALA A 86 -6.07 -8.66 14.37
CA ALA A 86 -5.71 -9.87 15.10
C ALA A 86 -5.80 -11.15 14.25
N ASP A 87 -6.66 -11.19 13.23
CA ASP A 87 -6.79 -12.32 12.30
C ASP A 87 -5.64 -12.42 11.27
N ARG A 88 -4.69 -11.47 11.28
CA ARG A 88 -3.61 -11.35 10.30
C ARG A 88 -2.23 -11.30 10.94
N VAL A 89 -2.10 -11.79 12.17
CA VAL A 89 -0.84 -11.71 12.94
C VAL A 89 0.27 -12.52 12.29
N ASP A 90 -0.02 -13.71 11.76
CA ASP A 90 0.97 -14.51 11.02
C ASP A 90 1.54 -13.74 9.82
N LYS A 91 0.65 -13.05 9.07
CA LYS A 91 1.05 -12.20 7.95
C LYS A 91 1.88 -11.01 8.43
N LEU A 92 1.49 -10.37 9.53
CA LEU A 92 2.26 -9.29 10.13
C LEU A 92 3.68 -9.74 10.49
N ILE A 93 3.83 -10.92 11.10
CA ILE A 93 5.13 -11.51 11.45
C ILE A 93 5.98 -11.71 10.20
N GLU A 94 5.39 -12.27 9.13
CA GLU A 94 6.07 -12.44 7.85
C GLU A 94 6.54 -11.10 7.25
N VAL A 95 5.65 -10.11 7.21
CA VAL A 95 5.97 -8.77 6.70
C VAL A 95 7.09 -8.14 7.54
N LEU A 96 7.01 -8.19 8.87
CA LEU A 96 8.04 -7.67 9.77
C LEU A 96 9.39 -8.38 9.57
N ALA A 97 9.38 -9.71 9.39
CA ALA A 97 10.59 -10.47 9.10
C ALA A 97 11.22 -10.02 7.76
N ASN A 98 10.41 -9.85 6.71
CA ASN A 98 10.88 -9.35 5.42
C ASN A 98 11.37 -7.89 5.53
N THR A 99 10.68 -7.04 6.29
CA THR A 99 11.03 -5.63 6.51
C THR A 99 12.38 -5.52 7.25
N ARG A 100 12.61 -6.41 8.23
CA ARG A 100 13.87 -6.53 8.96
C ARG A 100 15.01 -7.03 8.07
N ARG A 101 14.79 -8.07 7.26
CA ARG A 101 15.80 -8.59 6.31
C ARG A 101 16.27 -7.53 5.32
N ASN A 102 15.38 -6.62 4.93
CA ASN A 102 15.70 -5.50 4.05
C ASN A 102 16.28 -4.27 4.78
N GLY A 103 16.46 -4.33 6.10
CA GLY A 103 17.12 -3.29 6.89
C GLY A 103 16.27 -2.05 7.19
N TYR A 104 14.95 -2.10 6.97
CA TYR A 104 14.06 -0.97 7.26
C TYR A 104 13.71 -0.87 8.74
N ILE A 105 13.58 -2.01 9.42
CA ILE A 105 13.28 -2.09 10.85
C ILE A 105 14.27 -3.00 11.57
N ASN A 106 14.29 -2.91 12.89
CA ASN A 106 15.02 -3.82 13.76
C ASN A 106 14.29 -4.02 15.09
N TYR A 107 14.46 -5.18 15.69
CA TYR A 107 13.90 -5.52 16.99
C TYR A 107 14.83 -6.52 17.70
N LYS A 108 14.83 -6.50 19.04
CA LYS A 108 15.73 -7.30 19.88
C LYS A 108 15.25 -8.76 20.05
N LEU A 109 14.91 -9.44 18.95
CA LEU A 109 14.70 -10.89 18.95
C LEU A 109 15.70 -11.58 18.04
N LYS A 110 16.23 -12.71 18.52
CA LYS A 110 17.07 -13.60 17.70
C LYS A 110 16.23 -14.47 16.77
N ASP A 111 15.02 -14.81 17.19
CA ASP A 111 14.11 -15.73 16.51
C ASP A 111 12.85 -15.03 15.97
N PHE A 112 11.86 -15.81 15.57
CA PHE A 112 10.55 -15.34 15.07
C PHE A 112 9.68 -14.79 16.21
N LEU A 113 8.90 -13.74 15.91
CA LEU A 113 7.91 -13.16 16.83
C LEU A 113 6.73 -14.13 17.05
N GLN A 114 6.25 -14.21 18.29
CA GLN A 114 5.07 -14.96 18.71
C GLN A 114 4.05 -14.03 19.38
N GLN A 115 2.80 -14.07 18.92
CA GLN A 115 1.72 -13.18 19.36
C GLN A 115 1.63 -13.05 20.89
N ASP A 116 1.54 -14.17 21.62
CA ASP A 116 1.27 -14.15 23.07
C ASP A 116 2.51 -13.97 23.95
N ARG A 117 3.72 -14.00 23.36
CA ARG A 117 4.99 -13.97 24.12
C ARG A 117 5.80 -12.72 23.90
N ASP A 118 5.67 -12.13 22.71
CA ASP A 118 6.57 -11.10 22.23
C ASP A 118 5.87 -9.75 22.09
N GLU A 119 4.74 -9.52 22.77
CA GLU A 119 3.99 -8.26 22.71
C GLU A 119 4.83 -7.04 23.10
N ASP A 120 5.69 -7.18 24.11
CA ASP A 120 6.56 -6.11 24.60
C ASP A 120 7.77 -5.81 23.68
N VAL A 121 7.91 -6.56 22.57
CA VAL A 121 9.06 -6.42 21.68
C VAL A 121 8.97 -5.11 20.91
N VAL A 122 9.96 -4.26 21.14
CA VAL A 122 10.06 -2.97 20.47
C VAL A 122 10.62 -3.12 19.07
N ILE A 123 9.81 -2.72 18.09
CA ILE A 123 10.14 -2.61 16.67
C ILE A 123 10.55 -1.18 16.38
N ARG A 124 11.80 -1.02 15.95
CA ARG A 124 12.43 0.27 15.67
C ARG A 124 12.57 0.46 14.17
N LEU A 125 12.18 1.63 13.70
CA LEU A 125 12.44 2.02 12.32
C LEU A 125 13.88 2.48 12.18
N ILE A 126 14.66 1.79 11.34
CA ILE A 126 16.06 2.16 11.05
C ILE A 126 16.17 3.02 9.81
N LYS A 127 15.36 2.75 8.78
CA LYS A 127 15.46 3.41 7.48
C LYS A 127 14.09 3.81 6.95
N THR A 128 14.01 4.99 6.35
CA THR A 128 12.84 5.41 5.58
C THR A 128 12.89 4.78 4.19
N PRO A 129 11.76 4.33 3.63
CA PRO A 129 11.71 3.82 2.27
C PRO A 129 11.89 4.90 1.17
N PHE A 130 12.31 6.11 1.55
CA PHE A 130 12.48 7.29 0.70
C PHE A 130 13.69 8.10 1.16
#